data_AF-A0A073K9Q1-F1
#
_entry.id   AF-A0A073K9Q1-F1
#
_cell.length_a   1.000
_cell.length_b   1.000
_cell.length_c   1.000
_cell.angle_alpha   90.00
_cell.angle_beta   90.00
_cell.angle_gamma   90.00
#
_symmetry.space_group_name_H-M   'P 1'
#
loop_
_entity.id
_entity.type
_entity.pdbx_description
1 polymer ?
#
loop_
_entity_poly.entity_id
_entity_poly.type
_entity_poly.pdbx_seq_one_letter_code
_entity_poly.pdbx_strand_id
1 'polypeptide(L)'
;MNTNEKAIALLEQNEYQEAFTLFKQAVEESRDVQSLTNLAHIYMYEEEDVDEVIHLLKEVLRFQPHSHFPYSLLGEGYVRTGQWSKAREVLRKALAIQPTLEATFNLATAEYCLGNLEEAVNYFLEVSNGHKYAIYDYIQCLIELGRREEAKRRLEDFLQTAEEIETVQVAELYTELGCFQEAILFFEKGWNEYGKMEDWVSKYMYVLLRNGQHTRAHELLQEVIQEVEEIMDSVHEEECCEVWTEKDKAERIQELIIEKEEWKSLMERISANYTPKLTFETDFLTACYLFGCKRHNNPEYKMEKGLS
;
A
#
# COMPACT_ATOMS: atom_id res chain seq x y z
N MET A 1 8.18 18.91 -30.42
CA MET A 1 7.94 18.57 -29.00
C MET A 1 8.56 19.66 -28.14
N ASN A 2 7.77 20.26 -27.25
CA ASN A 2 8.33 21.16 -26.23
C ASN A 2 9.17 20.33 -25.22
N THR A 3 9.92 20.99 -24.34
CA THR A 3 10.78 20.32 -23.35
C THR A 3 9.99 19.34 -22.47
N ASN A 4 8.76 19.70 -22.10
CA ASN A 4 7.84 18.85 -21.36
C ASN A 4 7.48 17.55 -22.10
N GLU A 5 7.05 17.64 -23.36
CA GLU A 5 6.68 16.49 -24.18
C GLU A 5 7.87 15.54 -24.37
N LYS A 6 9.09 16.07 -24.50
CA LYS A 6 10.31 15.25 -24.58
C LYS A 6 10.58 14.53 -23.26
N ALA A 7 10.45 15.24 -22.13
CA ALA A 7 10.65 14.66 -20.81
C ALA A 7 9.68 13.50 -20.55
N ILE A 8 8.39 13.69 -20.86
CA ILE A 8 7.36 12.64 -20.74
C ILE A 8 7.68 11.46 -21.67
N ALA A 9 8.12 11.70 -22.91
CA ALA A 9 8.46 10.62 -23.82
C ALA A 9 9.65 9.79 -23.36
N LEU A 10 10.65 10.40 -22.70
CA LEU A 10 11.76 9.68 -22.09
C LEU A 10 11.31 8.87 -20.87
N LEU A 11 10.43 9.44 -20.04
CA LEU A 11 9.83 8.71 -18.92
C LEU A 11 9.08 7.46 -19.41
N GLU A 12 8.30 7.56 -20.49
CA GLU A 12 7.60 6.42 -21.10
C GLU A 12 8.56 5.36 -21.67
N GLN A 13 9.82 5.71 -21.93
CA GLN A 13 10.89 4.81 -22.37
C GLN A 13 11.71 4.25 -21.21
N ASN A 14 11.36 4.57 -19.96
CA ASN A 14 12.12 4.26 -18.73
C ASN A 14 13.52 4.92 -18.68
N GLU A 15 13.72 6.00 -19.44
CA GLU A 15 14.95 6.82 -19.43
C GLU A 15 14.85 7.87 -18.31
N TYR A 16 14.74 7.40 -17.05
CA TYR A 16 14.35 8.22 -15.89
C TYR A 16 15.28 9.40 -15.62
N GLN A 17 16.60 9.19 -15.66
CA GLN A 17 17.59 10.22 -15.38
C GLN A 17 17.56 11.36 -16.41
N GLU A 18 17.35 11.00 -17.68
CA GLU A 18 17.27 11.96 -18.79
C GLU A 18 15.95 12.72 -18.75
N ALA A 19 14.84 12.03 -18.47
CA ALA A 19 13.54 12.64 -18.23
C ALA A 19 13.61 13.67 -17.09
N PHE A 20 14.19 13.30 -15.94
CA PHE A 20 14.39 14.18 -14.80
C PHE A 20 15.18 15.43 -15.15
N THR A 21 16.27 15.27 -15.92
CA THR A 21 17.07 16.40 -16.41
C THR A 21 16.22 17.36 -17.26
N LEU A 22 15.39 16.83 -18.16
CA LEU A 22 14.50 17.65 -18.98
C LEU A 22 13.37 18.30 -18.17
N PHE A 23 12.84 17.66 -17.12
CA PHE A 23 11.86 18.30 -16.24
C PHE A 23 12.47 19.46 -15.45
N LYS A 24 13.72 19.34 -14.98
CA LYS A 24 14.44 20.47 -14.38
C LYS A 24 14.63 21.60 -15.39
N GLN A 25 15.06 21.27 -16.61
CA GLN A 25 15.20 22.24 -17.69
C GLN A 25 13.86 22.94 -18.00
N ALA A 26 12.74 22.21 -18.01
CA ALA A 26 11.42 22.79 -18.23
C ALA A 26 11.06 23.84 -17.17
N VAL A 27 11.44 23.61 -15.91
CA VAL A 27 11.26 24.56 -14.82
C VAL A 27 12.17 25.79 -14.96
N GLU A 28 13.39 25.63 -15.48
CA GLU A 28 14.29 26.74 -15.79
C GLU A 28 13.77 27.60 -16.96
N GLU A 29 13.16 26.96 -17.97
CA GLU A 29 12.57 27.63 -19.13
C GLU A 29 11.29 28.41 -18.77
N SER A 30 10.41 27.80 -17.97
CA SER A 30 9.20 28.42 -17.45
C SER A 30 8.89 27.86 -16.08
N ARG A 31 8.97 28.67 -15.04
CA ARG A 31 8.61 28.27 -13.68
C ARG A 31 7.13 28.54 -13.42
N ASP A 32 6.28 27.58 -13.77
CA ASP A 32 4.82 27.71 -13.73
C ASP A 32 4.15 26.47 -13.09
N VAL A 33 2.82 26.47 -13.02
CA VAL A 33 2.03 25.38 -12.44
C VAL A 33 2.39 24.04 -13.07
N GLN A 34 2.54 23.98 -14.40
CA GLN A 34 2.74 22.72 -15.08
C GLN A 34 4.16 22.20 -14.93
N SER A 35 5.17 23.02 -15.17
CA SER A 35 6.56 22.56 -15.09
C SER A 35 6.92 22.11 -13.68
N LEU A 36 6.49 22.86 -12.66
CA LEU A 36 6.72 22.51 -11.26
C LEU A 36 5.93 21.25 -10.85
N THR A 37 4.68 21.09 -11.28
CA THR A 37 3.89 19.89 -10.96
C THR A 37 4.48 18.65 -11.63
N ASN A 38 4.94 18.76 -12.88
CA ASN A 38 5.54 17.64 -13.59
C ASN A 38 6.91 17.27 -13.00
N LEU A 39 7.72 18.25 -12.58
CA LEU A 39 8.95 17.99 -11.85
C LEU A 39 8.67 17.32 -10.50
N ALA A 40 7.67 17.81 -9.75
CA ALA A 40 7.24 17.20 -8.49
C ALA A 40 6.76 15.75 -8.68
N HIS A 41 6.10 15.43 -9.79
CA HIS A 41 5.73 14.05 -10.10
C HIS A 41 6.96 13.15 -10.20
N ILE A 42 8.03 13.57 -10.89
CA ILE A 42 9.25 12.75 -10.96
C ILE A 42 9.94 12.60 -9.61
N TYR A 43 9.99 13.68 -8.81
CA TYR A 43 10.52 13.57 -7.45
C TYR A 43 9.73 12.56 -6.60
N MET A 44 8.42 12.45 -6.78
CA MET A 44 7.57 11.52 -6.03
C MET A 44 7.88 10.06 -6.33
N TYR A 45 8.03 9.71 -7.61
CA TYR A 45 8.01 8.30 -8.04
C TYR A 45 9.38 7.76 -8.46
N GLU A 46 10.32 8.61 -8.88
CA GLU A 46 11.65 8.16 -9.35
C GLU A 46 12.76 8.46 -8.34
N GLU A 47 12.71 9.63 -7.71
CA GLU A 47 13.71 10.03 -6.70
C GLU A 47 13.26 9.71 -5.26
N GLU A 48 11.98 9.38 -5.07
CA GLU A 48 11.33 9.15 -3.77
C GLU A 48 11.53 10.28 -2.74
N ASP A 49 11.83 11.51 -3.21
CA ASP A 49 12.06 12.69 -2.36
C ASP A 49 10.75 13.45 -2.12
N VAL A 50 9.91 12.90 -1.23
CA VAL A 50 8.59 13.47 -0.92
C VAL A 50 8.68 14.86 -0.28
N ASP A 51 9.80 15.20 0.37
CA ASP A 51 10.00 16.53 0.95
C ASP A 51 10.15 17.60 -0.14
N GLU A 52 10.92 17.31 -1.19
CA GLU A 52 11.04 18.21 -2.35
C GLU A 52 9.71 18.31 -3.11
N VAL A 53 8.95 17.22 -3.24
CA VAL A 53 7.58 17.24 -3.79
C VAL A 53 6.71 18.25 -3.04
N ILE A 54 6.69 18.18 -1.71
CA ILE A 54 5.91 19.09 -0.86
C ILE A 54 6.40 20.53 -1.02
N HIS A 55 7.71 20.75 -1.16
CA HIS A 55 8.29 22.08 -1.39
C HIS A 55 7.80 22.68 -2.72
N LEU A 56 7.98 21.96 -3.83
CA LEU A 56 7.59 22.40 -5.17
C LEU A 56 6.09 22.65 -5.26
N LEU A 57 5.27 21.75 -4.73
CA LEU A 57 3.81 21.89 -4.83
C LEU A 57 3.27 23.01 -3.95
N LYS A 58 3.87 23.31 -2.79
CA LYS A 58 3.54 24.53 -2.03
C LYS A 58 3.81 25.79 -2.83
N GLU A 59 4.87 25.81 -3.64
CA GLU A 59 5.10 26.89 -4.57
C GLU A 59 4.02 26.94 -5.66
N VAL A 60 3.66 25.79 -6.24
CA VAL A 60 2.59 25.69 -7.25
C VAL A 60 1.28 26.30 -6.73
N LEU A 61 0.91 26.02 -5.48
CA LEU A 61 -0.31 26.53 -4.89
C LEU A 61 -0.34 28.07 -4.74
N ARG A 62 0.82 28.75 -4.76
CA ARG A 62 0.87 30.24 -4.77
C ARG A 62 0.36 30.84 -6.08
N PHE A 63 0.41 30.08 -7.18
CA PHE A 63 -0.17 30.48 -8.46
C PHE A 63 -1.69 30.26 -8.53
N GLN A 64 -2.31 29.72 -7.48
CA GLN A 64 -3.75 29.43 -7.40
C GLN A 64 -4.22 28.57 -8.60
N PRO A 65 -3.67 27.35 -8.76
CA PRO A 65 -4.00 26.51 -9.89
C PRO A 65 -5.49 26.13 -9.89
N HIS A 66 -6.10 26.10 -11.07
CA HIS A 66 -7.50 25.67 -11.27
C HIS A 66 -7.62 24.19 -11.65
N SER A 67 -6.51 23.45 -11.62
CA SER A 67 -6.48 22.00 -11.84
C SER A 67 -6.35 21.25 -10.52
N HIS A 68 -6.94 20.06 -10.43
CA HIS A 68 -6.82 19.21 -9.24
C HIS A 68 -5.42 18.58 -9.10
N PHE A 69 -4.63 18.44 -10.17
CA PHE A 69 -3.36 17.68 -10.17
C PHE A 69 -2.40 18.09 -9.04
N PRO A 70 -2.08 19.38 -8.83
CA PRO A 70 -1.14 19.78 -7.79
C PRO A 70 -1.70 19.53 -6.39
N TYR A 71 -3.02 19.64 -6.21
CA TYR A 71 -3.68 19.37 -4.93
C TYR A 71 -3.72 17.86 -4.62
N SER A 72 -4.03 17.03 -5.62
CA SER A 72 -4.01 15.57 -5.51
C SER A 72 -2.62 15.05 -5.20
N LEU A 73 -1.60 15.47 -5.96
CA LEU A 73 -0.21 15.04 -5.76
C LEU A 73 0.37 15.51 -4.42
N LEU A 74 0.02 16.73 -3.97
CA LEU A 74 0.41 17.21 -2.64
C LEU A 74 -0.30 16.44 -1.53
N GLY A 75 -1.57 16.09 -1.76
CA GLY A 75 -2.36 15.25 -0.88
C GLY A 75 -1.72 13.88 -0.69
N GLU A 76 -1.36 13.21 -1.80
CA GLU A 76 -0.64 11.94 -1.78
C GLU A 76 0.68 12.04 -1.02
N GLY A 77 1.50 13.08 -1.27
CA GLY A 77 2.75 13.29 -0.53
C GLY A 77 2.54 13.45 0.98
N TYR A 78 1.47 14.13 1.39
CA TYR A 78 1.11 14.22 2.80
C TYR A 78 0.58 12.90 3.38
N VAL A 79 -0.13 12.09 2.62
CA VAL A 79 -0.54 10.73 3.05
C VAL A 79 0.71 9.87 3.24
N ARG A 80 1.61 9.80 2.26
CA ARG A 80 2.86 9.03 2.35
C ARG A 80 3.73 9.39 3.57
N THR A 81 3.72 10.66 3.97
CA THR A 81 4.53 11.16 5.10
C THR A 81 3.77 11.22 6.43
N GLY A 82 2.56 10.68 6.49
CA GLY A 82 1.75 10.65 7.71
C GLY A 82 1.19 12.01 8.17
N GLN A 83 1.19 13.01 7.30
CA GLN A 83 0.68 14.34 7.57
C GLN A 83 -0.82 14.46 7.27
N TRP A 84 -1.62 13.56 7.87
CA TRP A 84 -3.03 13.32 7.56
C TRP A 84 -3.91 14.59 7.59
N SER A 85 -3.72 15.45 8.58
CA SER A 85 -4.48 16.72 8.69
C SER A 85 -4.24 17.65 7.50
N LYS A 86 -3.02 17.69 6.96
CA LYS A 86 -2.67 18.49 5.79
C LYS A 86 -3.17 17.83 4.50
N ALA A 87 -3.03 16.50 4.40
CA ALA A 87 -3.59 15.71 3.31
C ALA A 87 -5.09 15.99 3.13
N ARG A 88 -5.87 15.89 4.22
CA ARG A 88 -7.31 16.20 4.24
C ARG A 88 -7.63 17.57 3.65
N GLU A 89 -6.90 18.61 4.06
CA GLU A 89 -7.17 19.99 3.59
C GLU A 89 -6.98 20.12 2.07
N VAL A 90 -5.88 19.58 1.54
CA VAL A 90 -5.55 19.72 0.12
C VAL A 90 -6.37 18.78 -0.76
N LEU A 91 -6.65 17.56 -0.29
CA LEU A 91 -7.46 16.58 -1.02
C LEU A 91 -8.93 17.04 -1.14
N ARG A 92 -9.50 17.67 -0.11
CA ARG A 92 -10.83 18.30 -0.22
C ARG A 92 -10.87 19.40 -1.29
N LYS A 93 -9.78 20.15 -1.46
CA LYS A 93 -9.68 21.14 -2.56
C LYS A 93 -9.55 20.46 -3.92
N ALA A 94 -8.76 19.38 -4.02
CA ALA A 94 -8.66 18.59 -5.24
C ALA A 94 -10.04 18.08 -5.70
N LEU A 95 -10.78 17.44 -4.78
CA LEU A 95 -12.12 16.89 -5.05
C LEU A 95 -13.16 17.96 -5.37
N ALA A 96 -13.03 19.17 -4.81
CA ALA A 96 -13.91 20.29 -5.14
C ALA A 96 -13.70 20.80 -6.58
N ILE A 97 -12.49 20.66 -7.13
CA ILE A 97 -12.18 21.00 -8.53
C ILE A 97 -12.64 19.85 -9.43
N GLN A 98 -12.19 18.64 -9.12
CA GLN A 98 -12.54 17.43 -9.87
C GLN A 98 -12.48 16.22 -8.93
N PRO A 99 -13.62 15.55 -8.69
CA PRO A 99 -13.61 14.26 -7.99
C PRO A 99 -12.83 13.22 -8.79
N THR A 100 -11.88 12.55 -8.14
CA THR A 100 -11.15 11.40 -8.71
C THR A 100 -11.10 10.27 -7.70
N LEU A 101 -10.92 9.05 -8.20
CA LEU A 101 -10.85 7.87 -7.36
C LEU A 101 -9.69 7.97 -6.37
N GLU A 102 -8.52 8.39 -6.84
CA GLU A 102 -7.29 8.49 -6.07
C GLU A 102 -7.36 9.56 -4.98
N ALA A 103 -7.92 10.73 -5.30
CA ALA A 103 -8.09 11.79 -4.32
C ALA A 103 -9.13 11.41 -3.25
N THR A 104 -10.20 10.69 -3.63
CA THR A 104 -11.20 10.20 -2.67
C THR A 104 -10.63 9.09 -1.79
N PHE A 105 -9.89 8.14 -2.36
CA PHE A 105 -9.21 7.08 -1.61
C PHE A 105 -8.19 7.66 -0.62
N ASN A 106 -7.30 8.54 -1.07
CA ASN A 106 -6.31 9.19 -0.22
C ASN A 106 -6.96 10.05 0.89
N LEU A 107 -8.14 10.64 0.61
CA LEU A 107 -8.89 11.35 1.64
C LEU A 107 -9.48 10.37 2.65
N ALA A 108 -10.00 9.22 2.21
CA ALA A 108 -10.48 8.16 3.09
C ALA A 108 -9.37 7.67 4.03
N THR A 109 -8.18 7.39 3.49
CA THR A 109 -6.97 7.06 4.26
C THR A 109 -6.62 8.15 5.28
N ALA A 110 -6.62 9.42 4.86
CA ALA A 110 -6.34 10.52 5.77
C ALA A 110 -7.38 10.64 6.90
N GLU A 111 -8.68 10.48 6.61
CA GLU A 111 -9.73 10.52 7.64
C GLU A 111 -9.65 9.31 8.58
N TYR A 112 -9.33 8.12 8.06
CA TYR A 112 -9.10 6.91 8.82
C TYR A 112 -7.98 7.10 9.86
N CYS A 113 -6.81 7.55 9.41
CA CYS A 113 -5.65 7.79 10.28
C CYS A 113 -5.88 8.94 11.28
N LEU A 114 -6.84 9.82 11.03
CA LEU A 114 -7.27 10.85 11.98
C LEU A 114 -8.32 10.35 12.99
N GLY A 115 -8.81 9.11 12.85
CA GLY A 115 -9.87 8.53 13.67
C GLY A 115 -11.28 8.96 13.28
N ASN A 116 -11.46 9.63 12.13
CA ASN A 116 -12.76 10.05 11.62
C ASN A 116 -13.38 8.90 10.80
N LEU A 117 -13.65 7.79 11.49
CA LEU A 117 -14.03 6.52 10.87
C LEU A 117 -15.36 6.58 10.07
N GLU A 118 -16.32 7.42 10.50
CA GLU A 118 -17.59 7.60 9.78
C GLU A 118 -17.41 8.31 8.44
N GLU A 119 -16.49 9.27 8.34
CA GLU A 119 -16.13 9.89 7.07
C GLU A 119 -15.34 8.92 6.19
N ALA A 120 -14.36 8.23 6.77
CA ALA A 120 -13.52 7.27 6.07
C ALA A 120 -14.35 6.15 5.41
N VAL A 121 -15.29 5.55 6.15
CA VAL A 121 -16.14 4.46 5.63
C VAL A 121 -16.99 4.91 4.44
N ASN A 122 -17.47 6.16 4.43
CA ASN A 122 -18.24 6.69 3.31
C ASN A 122 -17.36 6.91 2.06
N TYR A 123 -16.16 7.45 2.24
CA TYR A 123 -15.23 7.66 1.13
C TYR A 123 -14.69 6.34 0.56
N PHE A 124 -14.33 5.36 1.40
CA PHE A 124 -13.92 4.03 0.93
C PHE A 124 -15.04 3.32 0.16
N LEU A 125 -16.29 3.42 0.62
CA LEU A 125 -17.45 2.89 -0.09
C LEU A 125 -17.64 3.53 -1.48
N GLU A 126 -17.40 4.84 -1.61
CA GLU A 126 -17.53 5.55 -2.88
C GLU A 126 -16.58 4.98 -3.95
N VAL A 127 -15.38 4.57 -3.53
CA VAL A 127 -14.32 4.08 -4.44
C VAL A 127 -14.20 2.55 -4.48
N SER A 128 -14.96 1.81 -3.68
CA SER A 128 -14.84 0.35 -3.55
C SER A 128 -15.09 -0.42 -4.85
N ASN A 129 -15.90 0.12 -5.76
CA ASN A 129 -16.17 -0.51 -7.05
C ASN A 129 -15.07 -0.25 -8.10
N GLY A 130 -14.23 0.76 -7.89
CA GLY A 130 -13.17 1.13 -8.84
C GLY A 130 -11.77 0.73 -8.38
N HIS A 131 -11.61 0.26 -7.14
CA HIS A 131 -10.31 -0.14 -6.60
C HIS A 131 -10.45 -1.33 -5.65
N LYS A 132 -9.77 -2.44 -5.97
CA LYS A 132 -9.91 -3.70 -5.24
C LYS A 132 -9.51 -3.62 -3.77
N TYR A 133 -8.60 -2.72 -3.38
CA TYR A 133 -8.18 -2.60 -1.98
C TYR A 133 -9.17 -1.76 -1.15
N ALA A 134 -9.90 -0.85 -1.79
CA ALA A 134 -10.84 0.02 -1.10
C ALA A 134 -12.01 -0.72 -0.45
N ILE A 135 -12.41 -1.89 -0.98
CA ILE A 135 -13.45 -2.70 -0.33
C ILE A 135 -12.95 -3.32 0.98
N TYR A 136 -11.68 -3.74 1.06
CA TYR A 136 -11.10 -4.24 2.30
C TYR A 136 -11.03 -3.13 3.34
N ASP A 137 -10.61 -1.92 2.93
CA ASP A 137 -10.53 -0.77 3.81
C ASP A 137 -11.91 -0.32 4.31
N TYR A 138 -12.91 -0.35 3.43
CA TYR A 138 -14.31 -0.12 3.80
C TYR A 138 -14.79 -1.13 4.84
N ILE A 139 -14.55 -2.43 4.62
CA ILE A 139 -14.97 -3.49 5.54
C ILE A 139 -14.24 -3.34 6.88
N GLN A 140 -12.94 -3.04 6.87
CA GLN A 140 -12.18 -2.77 8.09
C GLN A 140 -12.76 -1.59 8.86
N CYS A 141 -13.04 -0.47 8.19
CA CYS A 141 -13.66 0.69 8.84
C CYS A 141 -14.99 0.31 9.52
N LEU A 142 -15.82 -0.53 8.87
CA LEU A 142 -17.05 -1.03 9.48
C LEU A 142 -16.78 -1.88 10.74
N ILE A 143 -15.73 -2.70 10.74
CA ILE A 143 -15.33 -3.49 11.91
C ILE A 143 -14.94 -2.57 13.07
N GLU A 144 -14.10 -1.57 12.82
CA GLU A 144 -13.64 -0.63 13.85
C GLU A 144 -14.76 0.26 14.39
N LEU A 145 -15.73 0.63 13.55
CA LEU A 145 -16.96 1.30 13.96
C LEU A 145 -17.90 0.40 14.79
N GLY A 146 -17.58 -0.89 14.93
CA GLY A 146 -18.43 -1.88 15.61
C GLY A 146 -19.63 -2.34 14.78
N ARG A 147 -19.72 -1.96 13.50
CA ARG A 147 -20.77 -2.36 12.55
C ARG A 147 -20.50 -3.77 11.99
N ARG A 148 -20.19 -4.72 12.87
CA ARG A 148 -19.68 -6.06 12.54
C ARG A 148 -20.62 -6.89 11.66
N GLU A 149 -21.93 -6.84 11.92
CA GLU A 149 -22.92 -7.54 11.10
C GLU A 149 -23.00 -7.00 9.68
N GLU A 150 -22.78 -5.69 9.51
CA GLU A 150 -22.72 -5.09 8.18
C GLU A 150 -21.42 -5.44 7.48
N ALA A 151 -20.28 -5.33 8.17
CA ALA A 151 -18.98 -5.74 7.66
C ALA A 151 -19.00 -7.18 7.15
N LYS A 152 -19.55 -8.12 7.92
CA LYS A 152 -19.69 -9.52 7.49
C LYS A 152 -20.50 -9.66 6.21
N ARG A 153 -21.71 -9.05 6.15
CA ARG A 153 -22.53 -9.12 4.94
C ARG A 153 -21.83 -8.53 3.72
N ARG A 154 -21.14 -7.39 3.88
CA ARG A 154 -20.43 -6.72 2.79
C ARG A 154 -19.25 -7.55 2.28
N LEU A 155 -18.52 -8.22 3.18
CA LEU A 155 -17.48 -9.16 2.81
C LEU A 155 -18.06 -10.35 2.04
N GLU A 156 -19.16 -10.95 2.52
CA GLU A 156 -19.82 -12.07 1.84
C GLU A 156 -20.37 -11.69 0.45
N ASP A 157 -20.94 -10.49 0.31
CA ASP A 157 -21.41 -9.96 -0.97
C ASP A 157 -20.23 -9.77 -1.94
N PHE A 158 -19.13 -9.17 -1.48
CA PHE A 158 -17.93 -8.96 -2.28
C PHE A 158 -17.38 -10.29 -2.82
N LEU A 159 -17.26 -11.30 -1.94
CA LEU A 159 -16.72 -12.63 -2.29
C LEU A 159 -17.58 -13.41 -3.30
N GLN A 160 -18.85 -13.06 -3.49
CA GLN A 160 -19.70 -13.66 -4.53
C GLN A 160 -19.42 -13.11 -5.93
N THR A 161 -18.90 -11.88 -6.01
CA THR A 161 -18.72 -11.15 -7.27
C THR A 161 -17.26 -10.94 -7.66
N ALA A 162 -16.34 -11.11 -6.71
CA ALA A 162 -14.92 -10.88 -6.93
C ALA A 162 -14.32 -11.93 -7.87
N GLU A 163 -13.66 -11.48 -8.94
CA GLU A 163 -12.88 -12.34 -9.83
C GLU A 163 -11.55 -12.75 -9.19
N GLU A 164 -10.94 -11.81 -8.43
CA GLU A 164 -9.68 -12.00 -7.71
C GLU A 164 -9.83 -11.51 -6.27
N ILE A 165 -9.24 -12.24 -5.33
CA ILE A 165 -9.28 -11.93 -3.90
C ILE A 165 -7.90 -12.12 -3.28
N GLU A 166 -7.56 -11.29 -2.30
CA GLU A 166 -6.35 -11.47 -1.50
C GLU A 166 -6.73 -12.38 -0.32
N THR A 167 -6.41 -13.68 -0.42
CA THR A 167 -6.96 -14.69 0.49
C THR A 167 -6.54 -14.46 1.94
N VAL A 168 -5.30 -14.00 2.17
CA VAL A 168 -4.81 -13.62 3.51
C VAL A 168 -5.58 -12.41 4.06
N GLN A 169 -5.78 -11.36 3.27
CA GLN A 169 -6.54 -10.17 3.72
C GLN A 169 -7.98 -10.54 4.11
N VAL A 170 -8.64 -11.39 3.32
CA VAL A 170 -9.99 -11.89 3.63
C VAL A 170 -10.00 -12.70 4.94
N ALA A 171 -8.97 -13.54 5.16
CA ALA A 171 -8.84 -14.32 6.39
C ALA A 171 -8.67 -13.41 7.62
N GLU A 172 -7.91 -12.33 7.50
CA GLU A 172 -7.72 -11.34 8.58
C GLU A 172 -9.03 -10.61 8.91
N LEU A 173 -9.80 -10.19 7.90
CA LEU A 173 -11.12 -9.57 8.11
C LEU A 173 -12.07 -10.53 8.85
N TYR A 174 -12.13 -11.81 8.45
CA TYR A 174 -12.92 -12.81 9.18
C TYR A 174 -12.40 -13.06 10.60
N THR A 175 -11.08 -13.00 10.80
CA THR A 175 -10.45 -13.11 12.12
C THR A 175 -10.90 -11.98 13.03
N GLU A 176 -10.87 -10.74 12.54
CA GLU A 176 -11.34 -9.58 13.27
C GLU A 176 -12.84 -9.63 13.57
N LEU A 177 -13.64 -10.19 12.65
CA LEU A 177 -15.06 -10.47 12.85
C LEU A 177 -15.33 -11.60 13.85
N GLY A 178 -14.33 -12.40 14.22
CA GLY A 178 -14.48 -13.57 15.08
C GLY A 178 -15.07 -14.79 14.38
N CYS A 179 -15.12 -14.76 13.04
CA CYS A 179 -15.61 -15.83 12.18
C CYS A 179 -14.45 -16.80 11.88
N PHE A 180 -13.99 -17.53 12.90
CA PHE A 180 -12.75 -18.31 12.82
C PHE A 180 -12.82 -19.47 11.82
N GLN A 181 -14.00 -20.05 11.58
CA GLN A 181 -14.14 -21.13 10.62
C GLN A 181 -13.91 -20.63 9.19
N GLU A 182 -14.49 -19.48 8.85
CA GLU A 182 -14.29 -18.79 7.58
C GLU A 182 -12.84 -18.30 7.45
N ALA A 183 -12.26 -17.71 8.51
CA ALA A 183 -10.86 -17.29 8.51
C ALA A 183 -9.89 -18.45 8.19
N ILE A 184 -10.07 -19.62 8.82
CA ILE A 184 -9.26 -20.82 8.54
C ILE A 184 -9.36 -21.23 7.08
N LEU A 185 -10.57 -21.22 6.50
CA LEU A 185 -10.76 -21.57 5.09
C LEU A 185 -9.93 -20.67 4.17
N PHE A 186 -9.86 -19.37 4.45
CA PHE A 186 -9.11 -18.42 3.63
C PHE A 186 -7.60 -18.47 3.90
N PHE A 187 -7.17 -18.68 5.15
CA PHE A 187 -5.77 -18.94 5.44
C PHE A 187 -5.24 -20.23 4.78
N GLU A 188 -6.02 -21.31 4.75
CA GLU A 188 -5.64 -22.54 4.03
C GLU A 188 -5.49 -22.31 2.52
N LYS A 189 -6.32 -21.45 1.92
CA LYS A 189 -6.13 -21.06 0.51
C LYS A 189 -4.80 -20.31 0.34
N GLY A 190 -4.57 -19.30 1.18
CA GLY A 190 -3.33 -18.52 1.16
C GLY A 190 -2.07 -19.35 1.42
N TRP A 191 -2.17 -20.39 2.26
CA TRP A 191 -1.07 -21.32 2.54
C TRP A 191 -0.51 -22.02 1.31
N ASN A 192 -1.35 -22.25 0.30
CA ASN A 192 -0.97 -22.90 -0.94
C ASN A 192 -0.55 -21.91 -2.04
N GLU A 193 -0.73 -20.60 -1.83
CA GLU A 193 -0.56 -19.55 -2.84
C GLU A 193 0.65 -18.64 -2.54
N TYR A 194 0.91 -18.36 -1.27
CA TYR A 194 1.86 -17.33 -0.85
C TYR A 194 3.02 -17.87 -0.01
N GLY A 195 4.11 -17.09 0.03
CA GLY A 195 5.23 -17.32 0.94
C GLY A 195 4.81 -17.21 2.41
N LYS A 196 5.37 -18.06 3.25
CA LYS A 196 5.04 -18.16 4.67
C LYS A 196 5.83 -17.11 5.44
N MET A 197 5.13 -16.07 5.89
CA MET A 197 5.72 -14.94 6.63
C MET A 197 5.22 -14.98 8.07
N GLU A 198 6.08 -14.63 9.04
CA GLU A 198 5.75 -14.64 10.48
C GLU A 198 4.42 -13.95 10.77
N ASP A 199 4.18 -12.78 10.15
CA ASP A 199 3.01 -11.95 10.38
C ASP A 199 1.69 -12.71 10.17
N TRP A 200 1.39 -13.18 8.96
CA TRP A 200 0.11 -13.83 8.68
C TRP A 200 0.05 -15.28 9.18
N VAL A 201 1.19 -15.99 9.25
CA VAL A 201 1.25 -17.35 9.80
C VAL A 201 0.93 -17.33 11.30
N SER A 202 1.40 -16.31 12.04
CA SER A 202 1.07 -16.15 13.45
C SER A 202 -0.44 -15.98 13.67
N LYS A 203 -1.09 -15.17 12.83
CA LYS A 203 -2.55 -14.95 12.84
C LYS A 203 -3.27 -16.25 12.51
N TYR A 204 -2.77 -17.01 11.54
CA TYR A 204 -3.36 -18.30 11.19
C TYR A 204 -3.28 -19.32 12.35
N MET A 205 -2.10 -19.50 12.95
CA MET A 205 -1.91 -20.35 14.13
C MET A 205 -2.82 -19.93 15.29
N TYR A 206 -2.93 -18.62 15.53
CA TYR A 206 -3.84 -18.08 16.54
C TYR A 206 -5.30 -18.47 16.26
N VAL A 207 -5.79 -18.30 15.04
CA VAL A 207 -7.17 -18.67 14.70
C VAL A 207 -7.42 -20.17 14.87
N LEU A 208 -6.48 -21.02 14.45
CA LEU A 208 -6.60 -22.48 14.65
C LEU A 208 -6.70 -22.84 16.13
N LEU A 209 -5.84 -22.29 16.97
CA LEU A 209 -5.85 -22.52 18.41
C LEU A 209 -7.14 -22.01 19.05
N ARG A 210 -7.62 -20.83 18.65
CA ARG A 210 -8.88 -20.25 19.14
C ARG A 210 -10.11 -21.03 18.68
N ASN A 211 -10.05 -21.70 17.54
CA ASN A 211 -11.09 -22.59 17.02
C ASN A 211 -10.95 -24.05 17.52
N GLY A 212 -10.00 -24.33 18.42
CA GLY A 212 -9.77 -25.67 18.99
C GLY A 212 -9.07 -26.67 18.04
N GLN A 213 -8.56 -26.21 16.89
CA GLN A 213 -7.85 -27.02 15.90
C GLN A 213 -6.35 -27.15 16.26
N HIS A 214 -6.07 -27.62 17.47
CA HIS A 214 -4.71 -27.72 18.00
C HIS A 214 -3.79 -28.61 17.15
N THR A 215 -4.30 -29.72 16.62
CA THR A 215 -3.52 -30.64 15.77
C THR A 215 -3.02 -29.93 14.53
N ARG A 216 -3.91 -29.24 13.79
CA ARG A 216 -3.56 -28.53 12.58
C ARG A 216 -2.54 -27.41 12.85
N ALA A 217 -2.69 -26.68 13.96
CA ALA A 217 -1.71 -25.65 14.34
C ALA A 217 -0.29 -26.24 14.56
N HIS A 218 -0.19 -27.44 15.15
CA HIS A 218 1.09 -28.12 15.30
C HIS A 218 1.64 -28.62 13.95
N GLU A 219 0.78 -29.12 13.06
CA GLU A 219 1.18 -29.51 11.70
C GLU A 219 1.77 -28.32 10.94
N LEU A 220 1.13 -27.15 10.97
CA LEU A 220 1.67 -25.93 10.33
C LEU A 220 3.03 -25.53 10.90
N LEU A 221 3.21 -25.64 12.22
CA LEU A 221 4.51 -25.37 12.85
C LEU A 221 5.58 -26.34 12.34
N GLN A 222 5.23 -27.63 12.18
CA GLN A 222 6.16 -28.60 11.62
C GLN A 222 6.47 -28.32 10.15
N GLU A 223 5.49 -27.92 9.35
CA GLU A 223 5.69 -27.54 7.95
C GLU A 223 6.68 -26.37 7.82
N VAL A 224 6.51 -25.28 8.58
CA VAL A 224 7.46 -24.13 8.51
C VAL A 224 8.84 -24.49 9.04
N ILE A 225 8.93 -25.29 10.11
CA ILE A 225 10.22 -25.73 10.63
C ILE A 225 10.94 -26.63 9.62
N GLN A 226 10.22 -27.52 8.95
CA GLN A 226 10.76 -28.41 7.93
C GLN A 226 11.30 -27.61 6.74
N GLU A 227 10.60 -26.57 6.29
CA GLU A 227 11.10 -25.68 5.23
C GLU A 227 12.40 -24.98 5.63
N VAL A 228 12.49 -24.48 6.87
CA VAL A 228 13.73 -23.87 7.37
C VAL A 228 14.87 -24.89 7.47
N GLU A 229 14.59 -26.13 7.90
CA GLU A 229 15.57 -27.22 7.94
C GLU A 229 16.08 -27.60 6.55
N GLU A 230 15.18 -27.69 5.55
CA GLU A 230 15.55 -27.98 4.16
C GLU A 230 16.42 -26.87 3.54
N ILE A 231 16.11 -25.61 3.83
CA ILE A 231 16.96 -24.47 3.42
C ILE A 231 18.33 -24.57 4.10
N MET A 232 18.38 -24.92 5.38
CA MET A 232 19.63 -25.06 6.13
C MET A 232 20.50 -26.20 5.58
N ASP A 233 19.91 -27.33 5.22
CA ASP A 233 20.61 -28.45 4.57
C ASP A 233 21.14 -28.04 3.19
N SER A 234 20.33 -27.36 2.39
CA SER A 234 20.75 -26.83 1.09
C SER A 234 21.92 -25.84 1.23
N VAL A 235 21.86 -24.95 2.22
CA VAL A 235 22.96 -24.03 2.54
C VAL A 235 24.19 -24.84 2.93
N HIS A 236 24.06 -25.91 3.71
CA HIS A 236 25.19 -26.75 4.13
C HIS A 236 25.89 -27.46 2.96
N GLU A 237 25.15 -27.88 1.94
CA GLU A 237 25.68 -28.57 0.76
C GLU A 237 26.31 -27.63 -0.28
N GLU A 238 26.04 -26.33 -0.21
CA GLU A 238 26.51 -25.35 -1.20
C GLU A 238 28.04 -25.18 -1.19
N GLU A 239 28.65 -25.16 -2.39
CA GLU A 239 30.10 -24.96 -2.56
C GLU A 239 30.48 -23.48 -2.42
N CYS A 240 31.46 -23.19 -1.57
CA CYS A 240 31.95 -21.83 -1.37
C CYS A 240 32.77 -21.31 -2.57
N CYS A 241 32.68 -20.01 -2.83
CA CYS A 241 33.42 -19.30 -3.87
C CYS A 241 33.94 -17.93 -3.36
N GLU A 242 34.47 -17.08 -4.24
CA GLU A 242 35.04 -15.78 -3.84
C GLU A 242 34.03 -14.82 -3.19
N VAL A 243 32.74 -14.95 -3.51
CA VAL A 243 31.65 -14.09 -3.00
C VAL A 243 30.75 -14.78 -1.98
N TRP A 244 30.88 -16.11 -1.83
CA TRP A 244 30.13 -16.92 -0.87
C TRP A 244 31.12 -17.75 -0.07
N THR A 245 31.50 -17.24 1.09
CA THR A 245 32.57 -17.84 1.90
C THR A 245 32.02 -18.77 2.97
N GLU A 246 32.88 -19.61 3.54
CA GLU A 246 32.54 -20.42 4.72
C GLU A 246 32.03 -19.58 5.90
N LYS A 247 32.44 -18.30 5.97
CA LYS A 247 31.95 -17.37 6.99
C LYS A 247 30.50 -16.98 6.71
N ASP A 248 30.18 -16.59 5.48
CA ASP A 248 28.82 -16.18 5.08
C ASP A 248 27.84 -17.36 5.21
N LYS A 249 28.30 -18.56 4.84
CA LYS A 249 27.58 -19.82 5.05
C LYS A 249 27.27 -20.08 6.53
N ALA A 250 28.25 -19.92 7.41
CA ALA A 250 28.06 -20.08 8.85
C ALA A 250 27.10 -19.02 9.42
N GLU A 251 27.19 -17.77 8.97
CA GLU A 251 26.29 -16.68 9.34
C GLU A 251 24.84 -17.01 8.93
N ARG A 252 24.64 -17.45 7.68
CA ARG A 252 23.31 -17.83 7.18
C ARG A 252 22.70 -19.01 7.94
N ILE A 253 23.50 -20.03 8.28
CA ILE A 253 23.03 -21.15 9.11
C ILE A 253 22.60 -20.67 10.49
N GLN A 254 23.34 -19.73 11.10
CA GLN A 254 22.95 -19.16 12.40
C GLN A 254 21.63 -18.38 12.30
N GLU A 255 21.40 -17.61 11.24
CA GLU A 255 20.12 -16.95 10.99
C GLU A 255 18.95 -17.94 10.92
N LEU A 256 19.12 -19.05 10.18
CA LEU A 256 18.10 -20.08 10.03
C LEU A 256 17.82 -20.82 11.35
N ILE A 257 18.85 -21.04 12.19
CA ILE A 257 18.66 -21.59 13.53
C ILE A 257 17.83 -20.63 14.40
N ILE A 258 18.10 -19.33 14.34
CA ILE A 258 17.34 -18.31 15.06
C ILE A 258 15.88 -18.31 14.58
N GLU A 259 15.65 -18.24 13.27
CA GLU A 259 14.32 -18.25 12.65
C GLU A 259 13.50 -19.47 13.09
N LYS A 260 14.11 -20.66 13.08
CA LYS A 260 13.48 -21.90 13.56
C LYS A 260 13.05 -21.83 15.04
N GLU A 261 13.88 -21.26 15.91
CA GLU A 261 13.53 -21.10 17.32
C GLU A 261 12.47 -20.00 17.52
N GLU A 262 12.45 -18.96 16.68
CA GLU A 262 11.40 -17.94 16.67
C GLU A 262 10.03 -18.54 16.32
N TRP A 263 9.95 -19.44 15.33
CA TRP A 263 8.73 -20.18 15.01
C TRP A 263 8.18 -20.99 16.19
N LYS A 264 9.06 -21.70 16.91
CA LYS A 264 8.66 -22.47 18.10
C LYS A 264 8.19 -21.54 19.22
N SER A 265 8.95 -20.47 19.47
CA SER A 265 8.60 -19.48 20.49
C SER A 265 7.26 -18.81 20.19
N LEU A 266 6.97 -18.53 18.92
CA LEU A 266 5.70 -17.96 18.48
C LEU A 266 4.52 -18.87 18.86
N MET A 267 4.60 -20.17 18.60
CA MET A 267 3.54 -21.12 18.97
C MET A 267 3.34 -21.20 20.48
N GLU A 268 4.42 -21.21 21.27
CA GLU A 268 4.35 -21.21 22.73
C GLU A 268 3.68 -19.92 23.25
N ARG A 269 4.08 -18.77 22.70
CA ARG A 269 3.48 -17.47 23.04
C ARG A 269 1.99 -17.47 22.75
N ILE A 270 1.56 -17.86 21.55
CA ILE A 270 0.15 -17.87 21.17
C ILE A 270 -0.64 -18.81 22.09
N SER A 271 -0.09 -19.98 22.40
CA SER A 271 -0.67 -20.94 23.35
C SER A 271 -0.79 -20.36 24.77
N ALA A 272 0.10 -19.44 25.15
CA ALA A 272 0.09 -18.70 26.41
C ALA A 272 -0.79 -17.44 26.41
N ASN A 273 -1.76 -17.34 25.50
CA ASN A 273 -2.68 -16.21 25.29
C ASN A 273 -2.06 -14.95 24.66
N TYR A 274 -0.90 -15.05 24.02
CA TYR A 274 -0.48 -14.00 23.10
C TYR A 274 -1.45 -13.93 21.92
N THR A 275 -1.92 -12.72 21.62
CA THR A 275 -2.73 -12.46 20.43
C THR A 275 -1.85 -11.73 19.43
N PRO A 276 -1.59 -12.30 18.24
CA PRO A 276 -0.94 -11.59 17.16
C PRO A 276 -1.64 -10.27 16.88
N LYS A 277 -0.86 -9.23 16.58
CA LYS A 277 -1.42 -7.93 16.26
C LYS A 277 -2.12 -8.04 14.91
N LEU A 278 -3.42 -7.75 14.89
CA LEU A 278 -4.16 -7.53 13.66
C LEU A 278 -3.94 -6.06 13.31
N THR A 279 -2.82 -5.78 12.63
CA THR A 279 -2.54 -4.45 12.08
C THR A 279 -3.20 -4.36 10.74
N PHE A 280 -4.16 -3.45 10.65
CA PHE A 280 -4.60 -2.96 9.37
C PHE A 280 -3.85 -1.67 9.03
N GLU A 281 -3.25 -1.66 7.85
CA GLU A 281 -2.58 -0.49 7.28
C GLU A 281 -3.31 -0.11 6.00
N THR A 282 -3.85 1.11 5.96
CA THR A 282 -4.40 1.70 4.73
C THR A 282 -3.27 2.15 3.83
N ASP A 283 -3.38 1.88 2.54
CA ASP A 283 -2.43 2.39 1.55
C ASP A 283 -2.80 3.80 1.07
N PHE A 284 -2.05 4.31 0.10
CA PHE A 284 -2.42 5.42 -0.75
C PHE A 284 -2.66 4.91 -2.18
N LEU A 285 -3.38 5.71 -2.96
CA LEU A 285 -3.56 5.46 -4.38
C LEU A 285 -2.93 6.58 -5.21
N THR A 286 -2.28 6.17 -6.29
CA THR A 286 -1.57 7.05 -7.21
C THR A 286 -2.29 7.14 -8.56
N ALA A 287 -2.10 8.27 -9.24
CA ALA A 287 -2.46 8.47 -10.65
C ALA A 287 -1.35 9.24 -11.37
N CYS A 288 -1.43 9.27 -12.70
CA CYS A 288 -0.55 10.12 -13.49
C CYS A 288 -0.99 11.58 -13.38
N TYR A 289 -0.25 12.38 -12.62
CA TYR A 289 -0.47 13.83 -12.48
C TYR A 289 0.42 14.68 -13.41
N LEU A 290 0.91 14.09 -14.50
CA LEU A 290 1.71 14.79 -15.50
C LEU A 290 0.80 15.56 -16.47
N PHE A 291 0.90 16.88 -16.49
CA PHE A 291 0.32 17.72 -17.53
C PHE A 291 0.96 17.41 -18.89
N GLY A 292 0.13 17.20 -19.91
CA GLY A 292 0.58 16.85 -21.26
C GLY A 292 0.82 15.35 -21.49
N CYS A 293 0.57 14.48 -20.50
CA CYS A 293 0.69 13.03 -20.67
C CYS A 293 -0.38 12.49 -21.63
N LYS A 294 0.05 12.05 -22.82
CA LYS A 294 -0.85 11.55 -23.88
C LYS A 294 -1.44 10.19 -23.53
N ARG A 295 -0.69 9.32 -22.85
CA ARG A 295 -1.15 7.99 -22.43
C ARG A 295 -2.40 8.05 -21.55
N HIS A 296 -2.46 9.03 -20.64
CA HIS A 296 -3.61 9.24 -19.75
C HIS A 296 -4.54 10.38 -20.22
N ASN A 297 -4.30 10.92 -21.42
CA ASN A 297 -5.05 12.03 -22.01
C ASN A 297 -5.10 13.28 -21.10
N ASN A 298 -4.03 13.51 -20.35
CA ASN A 298 -3.89 14.68 -19.50
C ASN A 298 -3.57 15.91 -20.36
N PRO A 299 -4.36 16.99 -20.27
CA PRO A 299 -4.10 18.20 -21.05
C PRO A 299 -2.84 18.91 -20.56
N GLU A 300 -2.25 19.74 -21.42
CA GLU A 300 -1.32 20.79 -20.97
C GLU A 300 -2.11 21.79 -20.09
N TYR A 301 -1.46 22.32 -19.06
CA TYR A 301 -2.04 23.35 -18.21
C TYR A 301 -2.21 24.65 -19.00
N LYS A 302 -3.40 25.25 -18.91
CA LYS A 302 -3.71 26.53 -19.55
C LYS A 302 -4.08 27.53 -18.47
N MET A 303 -3.32 28.62 -18.34
CA MET A 303 -3.74 29.74 -17.50
C MET A 303 -5.09 30.27 -17.99
N GLU A 304 -6.07 30.43 -17.10
CA GLU A 304 -7.29 31.15 -17.44
C GLU A 304 -6.92 32.58 -17.79
N LYS A 305 -7.21 33.01 -19.03
CA LYS A 305 -7.08 34.41 -19.43
C LYS A 305 -8.21 35.20 -18.77
N GLY A 306 -7.94 35.78 -17.60
CA GLY A 306 -8.72 36.89 -17.06
C GLY A 306 -9.31 36.67 -15.66
N LEU A 307 -8.53 37.01 -14.64
CA LEU A 307 -9.01 37.66 -13.42
C LEU A 307 -8.01 38.77 -13.06
N SER A 308 -8.07 39.85 -13.85
CA SER A 308 -7.59 41.19 -13.48
C SER A 308 -8.54 42.21 -14.09
#